data_AF-A0A2B5BIG6-F1
#
_entry.id   AF-A0A2B5BIG6-F1
#
_cell.length_a   1.000
_cell.length_b   1.000
_cell.length_c   1.000
_cell.angle_alpha   90.00
_cell.angle_beta   90.00
_cell.angle_gamma   90.00
#
_symmetry.space_group_name_H-M   'P 1'
#
loop_
_entity.id
_entity.type
_entity.pdbx_description
1 polymer ?
#
loop_
_entity_poly.entity_id
_entity_poly.type
_entity_poly.pdbx_seq_one_letter_code
_entity_poly.pdbx_strand_id
1 'polypeptide(L)'
;MMCEELLQALVQYQLQQGEKPNTLRLNQEYYRTVLEQLAYPDWLIEKKIKNLDQTFLGVQVELTSEVETFEMRQIKKVAEL
;
A
#
# COMPACT_ATOMS: atom_id res chain seq x y z
N MET A 1 8.35 2.23 13.66
CA MET A 1 7.28 3.16 13.22
C MET A 1 6.43 2.46 12.17
N MET A 2 5.14 2.81 12.00
CA MET A 2 4.27 2.10 11.04
C MET A 2 4.80 2.18 9.60
N CYS A 3 5.38 3.32 9.21
CA CYS A 3 5.98 3.47 7.89
C CYS A 3 7.17 2.51 7.67
N GLU A 4 7.98 2.23 8.70
CA GLU A 4 9.10 1.30 8.64
C GLU A 4 8.62 -0.14 8.49
N GLU A 5 7.56 -0.53 9.22
CA GLU A 5 6.96 -1.87 9.12
C GLU A 5 6.43 -2.14 7.72
N LEU A 6 5.72 -1.17 7.12
CA LEU A 6 5.22 -1.28 5.76
C LEU A 6 6.37 -1.37 4.74
N LEU A 7 7.39 -0.52 4.87
CA LEU A 7 8.57 -0.55 4.00
C LEU A 7 9.31 -1.88 4.11
N GLN A 8 9.52 -2.38 5.33
CA GLN A 8 10.17 -3.66 5.57
C GLN A 8 9.38 -4.80 4.93
N ALA A 9 8.05 -4.82 5.10
CA ALA A 9 7.21 -5.84 4.48
C ALA A 9 7.30 -5.82 2.95
N LEU A 10 7.31 -4.62 2.34
CA LEU A 10 7.40 -4.48 0.88
C LEU A 10 8.76 -4.95 0.35
N VAL A 11 9.84 -4.62 1.05
CA VAL A 11 11.19 -5.10 0.72
C VAL A 11 11.27 -6.62 0.86
N GLN A 12 10.76 -7.19 1.95
CA GLN A 12 10.75 -8.65 2.16
C GLN A 12 9.93 -9.37 1.08
N TYR A 13 8.77 -8.83 0.71
CA TYR A 13 7.97 -9.37 -0.36
C TYR A 13 8.74 -9.41 -1.69
N GLN A 14 9.38 -8.30 -2.05
CA GLN A 14 10.17 -8.21 -3.28
C GLN A 14 11.36 -9.18 -3.28
N LEU A 15 12.02 -9.38 -2.13
CA LEU A 15 13.11 -10.35 -2.01
C LEU A 15 12.62 -11.80 -2.17
N GLN A 16 11.40 -12.11 -1.70
CA GLN A 16 10.83 -13.47 -1.76
C GLN A 16 10.22 -13.81 -3.12
N GLN A 17 9.51 -12.86 -3.73
CA GLN A 17 8.76 -13.07 -4.97
C GLN A 17 9.54 -12.63 -6.23
N GLY A 18 10.63 -11.88 -6.06
CA GLY A 18 11.40 -11.29 -7.17
C GLY A 18 10.75 -10.07 -7.82
N GLU A 19 9.54 -9.71 -7.41
CA GLU A 19 8.77 -8.58 -7.94
C GLU A 19 7.98 -7.87 -6.83
N LYS A 20 7.49 -6.66 -7.12
CA LYS A 20 6.59 -5.93 -6.22
C LYS A 20 5.19 -6.54 -6.26
N PRO A 21 4.40 -6.45 -5.17
CA PRO A 21 3.00 -6.84 -5.21
C PRO A 21 2.24 -6.00 -6.24
N ASN A 22 1.19 -6.58 -6.85
CA ASN A 22 0.35 -5.84 -7.80
C ASN A 22 -0.52 -4.81 -7.07
N THR A 23 -1.09 -5.22 -5.94
CA THR A 23 -1.99 -4.39 -5.13
C THR A 23 -1.57 -4.43 -3.66
N LEU A 24 -1.54 -3.26 -3.05
CA LEU A 24 -1.39 -3.05 -1.62
C LEU A 24 -2.74 -2.60 -1.06
N ARG A 25 -3.40 -3.48 -0.32
CA ARG A 25 -4.66 -3.15 0.37
C ARG A 25 -4.30 -2.49 1.69
N LEU A 26 -4.88 -1.35 1.97
CA LEU A 26 -4.58 -0.56 3.15
C LEU A 26 -5.84 -0.18 3.89
N ASN A 27 -5.80 -0.29 5.20
CA ASN A 27 -6.76 0.38 6.05
C ASN A 27 -6.58 1.91 5.91
N GLN A 28 -7.69 2.65 5.85
CA GLN A 28 -7.65 4.10 5.65
C GLN A 28 -6.95 4.84 6.81
N GLU A 29 -7.20 4.45 8.06
CA GLU A 29 -6.61 5.09 9.24
C GLU A 29 -5.12 4.77 9.35
N TYR A 30 -4.75 3.52 9.06
CA TYR A 30 -3.36 3.11 8.94
C TYR A 30 -2.64 3.92 7.85
N TYR A 31 -3.25 4.04 6.66
CA TYR A 31 -2.65 4.79 5.55
C TYR A 31 -2.47 6.28 5.88
N ARG A 32 -3.46 6.90 6.51
CA ARG A 32 -3.34 8.28 7.02
C ARG A 32 -2.13 8.42 7.92
N THR A 33 -2.01 7.54 8.92
CA THR A 33 -0.92 7.60 9.91
C THR A 33 0.46 7.42 9.26
N VAL A 34 0.57 6.55 8.24
CA VAL A 34 1.80 6.40 7.46
C VAL A 34 2.14 7.68 6.71
N LEU A 35 1.16 8.34 6.07
CA LEU A 35 1.41 9.59 5.36
C LEU A 35 1.83 10.73 6.31
N GLU A 36 1.22 10.80 7.49
CA GLU A 36 1.61 11.76 8.55
C GLU A 36 3.05 11.51 9.02
N GLN A 37 3.44 10.25 9.26
CA GLN A 37 4.82 9.88 9.62
C GLN A 37 5.83 10.20 8.51
N LEU A 38 5.40 10.18 7.25
CA LEU A 38 6.20 10.60 6.10
C LEU A 38 6.19 12.12 5.87
N ALA A 39 5.62 12.89 6.80
CA ALA A 39 5.51 14.35 6.75
C ALA A 39 4.80 14.88 5.49
N TYR A 40 3.80 14.13 4.99
CA TYR A 40 2.93 14.64 3.94
C TYR A 40 2.07 15.79 4.49
N PRO A 41 1.87 16.87 3.73
CA PRO A 41 0.99 17.94 4.17
C PRO A 41 -0.48 17.50 4.14
N ASP A 42 -1.29 17.99 5.08
CA ASP A 42 -2.68 17.57 5.29
C ASP A 42 -3.54 17.59 4.01
N TRP A 43 -3.40 18.64 3.20
CA TRP A 43 -4.14 18.76 1.93
C TRP A 43 -3.84 17.62 0.96
N LEU A 44 -2.61 17.10 0.99
CA LEU A 44 -2.18 15.99 0.14
C LEU A 44 -2.64 14.65 0.72
N ILE A 45 -2.66 14.52 2.04
CA ILE A 45 -3.21 13.35 2.74
C ILE A 45 -4.69 13.20 2.41
N GLU A 46 -5.46 14.27 2.55
CA GLU A 46 -6.88 14.27 2.20
C GLU A 46 -7.11 13.90 0.73
N LYS A 47 -6.32 14.48 -0.17
CA LYS A 47 -6.40 14.18 -1.60
C LYS A 47 -6.13 12.70 -1.86
N LYS A 48 -5.11 12.12 -1.22
CA LYS A 48 -4.78 10.69 -1.34
C LYS A 48 -5.88 9.80 -0.80
N ILE A 49 -6.43 10.08 0.38
CA ILE A 49 -7.51 9.28 0.98
C ILE A 49 -8.78 9.29 0.11
N LYS A 50 -9.11 10.43 -0.52
CA LYS A 50 -10.30 10.57 -1.38
C LYS A 50 -10.14 9.95 -2.78
N ASN A 51 -8.91 9.68 -3.23
CA ASN A 51 -8.65 9.14 -4.56
C ASN A 51 -8.73 7.61 -4.56
N LEU A 52 -9.64 7.07 -5.36
CA LEU A 52 -9.83 5.62 -5.53
C LEU A 52 -8.72 4.97 -6.35
N ASP A 53 -8.11 5.71 -7.26
CA ASP A 53 -7.02 5.22 -8.12
C ASP A 53 -5.73 5.95 -7.72
N GLN A 54 -4.90 5.26 -6.94
CA GLN A 54 -3.65 5.83 -6.46
C GLN A 54 -2.57 4.76 -6.33
N THR A 55 -1.33 5.21 -6.51
CA THR A 55 -0.16 4.42 -6.22
C THR A 55 0.54 4.92 -4.96
N PHE A 56 1.12 4.00 -4.21
CA PHE A 56 2.01 4.30 -3.09
C PHE A 56 3.26 3.43 -3.19
N LEU A 57 4.44 4.04 -3.10
CA LEU A 57 5.74 3.36 -3.27
C LEU A 57 5.86 2.56 -4.59
N GLY A 58 5.13 3.00 -5.62
CA GLY A 58 5.07 2.35 -6.93
C GLY A 58 4.20 1.09 -6.99
N VAL A 59 3.31 0.88 -6.02
CA VAL A 59 2.31 -0.21 -5.98
C VAL A 59 0.90 0.39 -6.01
N GLN A 60 -0.02 -0.25 -6.72
CA GLN A 60 -1.43 0.14 -6.74
C GLN A 60 -2.02 0.00 -5.33
N VAL A 61 -2.75 1.00 -4.86
CA VAL A 61 -3.40 0.97 -3.54
C VAL A 61 -4.89 0.72 -3.68
N GLU A 62 -5.41 -0.14 -2.81
CA GLU A 62 -6.84 -0.30 -2.54
C GLU A 62 -7.09 0.10 -1.09
N LEU A 63 -7.85 1.17 -0.86
CA LEU A 63 -8.29 1.53 0.50
C LEU A 63 -9.51 0.70 0.87
N THR A 64 -9.43 -0.04 1.98
CA THR A 64 -10.49 -0.95 2.42
C THR A 64 -10.55 -1.05 3.94
N SER A 65 -11.74 -1.25 4.49
CA SER A 65 -11.95 -1.53 5.92
C SER A 65 -11.83 -3.02 6.27
N GLU A 66 -11.58 -3.89 5.28
CA GLU A 66 -11.50 -5.34 5.47
C GLU A 66 -10.18 -5.82 6.05
N VAL A 67 -9.17 -4.95 6.09
CA VAL A 67 -7.86 -5.23 6.70
C VAL A 67 -7.62 -4.27 7.85
N GLU A 68 -6.93 -4.74 8.89
CA GLU A 68 -6.61 -3.92 10.07
C GLU A 68 -5.49 -2.92 9.75
N THR A 69 -4.45 -3.35 9.03
CA THR A 69 -3.30 -2.51 8.66
C THR A 69 -3.08 -2.53 7.14
N PHE A 70 -2.49 -3.61 6.62
CA PHE A 70 -2.22 -3.79 5.21
C PHE A 70 -2.17 -5.26 4.78
N GLU A 71 -2.44 -5.53 3.51
CA GLU A 71 -2.33 -6.84 2.86
C GLU A 71 -1.69 -6.66 1.46
N MET A 72 -0.80 -7.57 1.07
CA MET A 72 -0.17 -7.55 -0.25
C MET A 72 -0.75 -8.64 -1.14
N ARG A 73 -1.19 -8.28 -2.34
CA ARG A 73 -1.74 -9.23 -3.31
C ARG A 73 -0.92 -9.27 -4.59
N GLN A 74 -0.64 -10.50 -5.01
CA GLN A 74 -0.21 -10.81 -6.36
C GLN A 74 -1.46 -11.24 -7.14
N ILE A 75 -1.74 -10.55 -8.24
CA ILE A 75 -2.64 -11.10 -9.24
C ILE A 75 -1.77 -12.02 -10.07
N LYS A 76 -1.89 -13.34 -9.87
CA LYS A 76 -1.31 -14.28 -10.82
C LYS A 76 -1.90 -13.93 -12.18
N LYS A 77 -1.07 -13.44 -13.10
CA LYS A 77 -1.43 -13.47 -14.52
C LYS A 77 -1.81 -14.92 -14.79
N VAL A 78 -3.09 -15.17 -15.05
CA VAL A 78 -3.51 -16.47 -15.57
C VAL A 78 -2.65 -16.64 -16.81
N ALA A 79 -1.78 -17.66 -16.81
CA ALA A 79 -1.06 -18.02 -18.02
C ALA A 79 -2.13 -18.26 -19.08
N GLU A 80 -2.17 -17.38 -20.08
CA GLU A 80 -2.95 -17.62 -21.28
C GLU A 80 -2.40 -18.94 -21.86
N LEU A 81 -3.20 -20.00 -21.74
CA LEU A 81 -2.92 -21.35 -22.23
C LEU A 81 -2.86 -21.36 -23.77
#